data_AF-C5FX99-F1
#
_entry.id   AF-C5FX99-F1
#
_cell.length_a   1.000
_cell.length_b   1.000
_cell.length_c   1.000
_cell.angle_alpha   90.00
_cell.angle_beta   90.00
_cell.angle_gamma   90.00
#
_symmetry.space_group_name_H-M   'P 1'
#
loop_
_entity.id
_entity.type
_entity.pdbx_description
1 polymer ?
#
loop_
_entity_poly.entity_id
_entity_poly.type
_entity_poly.pdbx_seq_one_letter_code
_entity_poly.pdbx_strand_id
1 'polypeptide(L)'
;MRVASAVVAMFLGLCATAVAGEEPKVIGYFQSPNGAQSPFPVTVHDGECEDFHDSWVMSADLPKGYDCVFYSQLHCQGRETEHFTENVSRFKFEVRSFLCKPVSDPKPTQPEPTQPTPTPTPTPTPTPSS
;
A
#
# COMPACT_ATOMS: atom_id res chain seq x y z
N MET A 1 -32.89 26.04 -56.20
CA MET A 1 -32.86 26.34 -54.76
C MET A 1 -33.39 25.14 -53.99
N ARG A 2 -32.53 24.47 -53.20
CA ARG A 2 -32.79 23.94 -51.85
C ARG A 2 -31.49 23.32 -51.35
N VAL A 3 -30.92 23.98 -50.34
CA VAL A 3 -29.75 23.58 -49.57
C VAL A 3 -30.24 22.71 -48.41
N ALA A 4 -29.57 21.60 -48.13
CA ALA A 4 -29.58 20.97 -46.81
C ALA A 4 -28.29 20.15 -46.63
N SER A 5 -27.32 20.78 -45.97
CA SER A 5 -26.19 20.13 -45.29
C SER A 5 -26.69 19.31 -44.11
N ALA A 6 -26.06 18.18 -43.80
CA ALA A 6 -25.70 17.82 -42.42
C ALA A 6 -24.83 16.55 -42.38
N VAL A 7 -23.81 16.65 -41.55
CA VAL A 7 -22.69 15.74 -41.30
C VAL A 7 -23.16 14.50 -40.55
N VAL A 8 -22.75 13.30 -40.99
CA VAL A 8 -22.83 12.08 -40.17
C VAL A 8 -21.41 11.74 -39.73
N ALA A 9 -21.05 12.23 -38.55
CA ALA A 9 -19.93 11.71 -37.78
C ALA A 9 -20.55 10.95 -36.60
N MET A 10 -20.47 9.62 -36.62
CA MET A 10 -20.67 8.81 -35.42
C MET A 10 -19.44 7.94 -35.21
N PHE A 11 -18.55 8.49 -34.39
CA PHE A 11 -17.54 7.76 -33.64
C PHE A 11 -18.24 6.77 -32.71
N LEU A 12 -18.04 5.46 -32.87
CA LEU A 12 -18.25 4.50 -31.80
C LEU A 12 -17.31 3.31 -31.98
N GLY A 13 -16.29 3.25 -31.12
CA GLY A 13 -15.37 2.13 -31.06
C GLY A 13 -14.28 2.26 -29.99
N LEU A 14 -14.51 3.03 -28.92
CA LEU A 14 -13.72 2.88 -27.70
C LEU A 14 -14.25 1.64 -26.97
N CYS A 15 -13.60 0.50 -27.18
CA CYS A 15 -13.69 -0.61 -26.22
C CYS A 15 -12.98 -0.17 -24.94
N ALA A 16 -13.70 0.52 -24.05
CA ALA A 16 -13.29 0.67 -22.68
C ALA A 16 -13.38 -0.73 -22.04
N THR A 17 -12.28 -1.47 -22.03
CA THR A 17 -12.14 -2.62 -21.13
C THR A 17 -12.14 -2.04 -19.72
N ALA A 18 -13.34 -1.95 -19.13
CA ALA A 18 -13.47 -1.77 -17.70
C ALA A 18 -12.81 -3.01 -17.07
N VAL A 19 -11.56 -2.85 -16.66
CA VAL A 19 -10.95 -3.77 -15.71
C VAL A 19 -11.81 -3.59 -14.47
N ALA A 20 -12.71 -4.56 -14.23
CA ALA A 20 -13.35 -4.68 -12.93
C ALA A 20 -12.20 -4.87 -11.94
N GLY A 21 -11.80 -3.77 -11.29
CA GLY A 21 -10.78 -3.80 -10.26
C GLY A 21 -11.33 -4.68 -9.14
N GLU A 22 -10.75 -5.86 -8.99
CA GLU A 22 -11.07 -6.72 -7.86
C GLU A 22 -10.67 -5.95 -6.59
N GLU A 23 -11.62 -5.78 -5.66
CA GLU A 23 -11.38 -5.01 -4.44
C GLU A 23 -10.23 -5.66 -3.64
N PRO A 24 -9.28 -4.86 -3.11
CA PRO A 24 -8.16 -5.38 -2.33
C PRO A 24 -8.69 -6.05 -1.06
N LYS A 25 -8.20 -7.26 -0.77
CA LYS A 25 -8.64 -8.07 0.38
C LYS A 25 -7.45 -8.60 1.14
N VAL A 26 -7.53 -8.54 2.47
CA VAL A 26 -6.68 -9.33 3.36
C VAL A 26 -7.43 -10.62 3.69
N ILE A 27 -6.78 -11.76 3.50
CA ILE A 27 -7.34 -13.07 3.88
C ILE A 27 -6.68 -13.50 5.18
N GLY A 28 -7.38 -13.33 6.29
CA GLY A 28 -6.91 -13.84 7.58
C GLY A 28 -7.24 -15.33 7.73
N TYR A 29 -6.34 -16.10 8.33
CA TYR A 29 -6.58 -17.52 8.61
C TYR A 29 -6.57 -17.78 10.10
N PHE A 30 -7.70 -18.27 10.62
CA PHE A 30 -7.75 -18.81 11.98
C PHE A 30 -7.47 -20.31 11.94
N GLN A 31 -6.87 -20.82 13.01
CA GLN A 31 -6.62 -22.24 13.17
C GLN A 31 -7.67 -22.85 14.09
N SER A 32 -8.49 -23.75 13.56
CA SER A 32 -9.43 -24.52 14.37
C SER A 32 -8.68 -25.44 15.36
N PRO A 33 -9.33 -25.89 16.45
CA PRO A 33 -8.74 -26.85 17.38
C PRO A 33 -8.25 -28.15 16.73
N ASN A 34 -8.82 -28.51 15.58
CA ASN A 34 -8.47 -29.70 14.81
C ASN A 34 -7.30 -29.45 13.84
N GLY A 35 -6.69 -28.26 13.88
CA GLY A 35 -5.56 -27.88 13.04
C GLY A 35 -5.91 -27.36 11.64
N ALA A 36 -7.18 -27.43 11.22
CA ALA A 36 -7.61 -26.89 9.94
C ALA A 36 -7.58 -25.35 9.93
N GLN A 37 -7.06 -24.77 8.85
CA GLN A 37 -7.07 -23.33 8.61
C GLN A 37 -8.32 -22.95 7.81
N SER A 38 -9.01 -21.90 8.25
CA SER A 38 -10.19 -21.39 7.56
C SER A 38 -9.97 -19.93 7.15
N PRO A 39 -10.14 -19.60 5.85
CA PRO A 39 -9.93 -18.25 5.35
C PRO A 39 -11.09 -17.32 5.73
N PHE A 40 -10.76 -16.08 6.09
CA PHE A 40 -11.70 -15.01 6.37
C PHE A 40 -11.29 -13.76 5.58
N PRO A 41 -11.85 -13.54 4.39
CA PRO A 41 -11.53 -12.39 3.56
C PRO A 41 -12.18 -11.12 4.11
N VAL A 42 -11.38 -10.06 4.29
CA VAL A 42 -11.83 -8.73 4.69
C VAL A 42 -11.39 -7.73 3.63
N THR A 43 -12.33 -6.93 3.13
CA THR A 43 -12.03 -5.86 2.17
C THR A 43 -11.18 -4.79 2.85
N VAL A 44 -10.18 -4.30 2.14
CA VAL A 44 -9.29 -3.25 2.61
C VAL A 44 -9.85 -1.89 2.18
N HIS A 45 -9.94 -0.96 3.14
CA HIS A 45 -10.15 0.46 2.88
C HIS A 45 -8.88 1.24 3.25
N ASP A 46 -8.43 2.08 2.32
CA ASP A 46 -7.13 2.75 2.39
C ASP A 46 -6.96 3.58 3.68
N GLY A 47 -6.08 3.13 4.57
CA GLY A 47 -5.78 3.80 5.81
C GLY A 47 -6.89 3.73 6.86
N GLU A 48 -7.94 2.96 6.62
CA GLU A 48 -8.98 2.66 7.61
C GLU A 48 -8.61 1.40 8.40
N CYS A 49 -9.15 1.31 9.61
CA CYS A 49 -8.96 0.15 10.46
C CYS A 49 -10.08 -0.86 10.23
N GLU A 50 -9.69 -2.09 9.93
CA GLU A 50 -10.58 -3.21 9.67
C GLU A 50 -10.45 -4.28 10.74
N ASP A 51 -11.57 -4.92 11.07
CA ASP A 51 -11.64 -5.91 12.14
C ASP A 51 -11.91 -7.32 11.61
N PHE A 52 -11.25 -8.30 12.22
CA PHE A 52 -11.66 -9.70 12.16
C PHE A 52 -12.72 -9.95 13.25
N HIS A 53 -13.89 -9.32 13.16
CA HIS A 53 -14.88 -9.20 14.25
C HIS A 53 -15.11 -10.46 15.09
N ASP A 54 -15.33 -11.61 14.44
CA ASP A 54 -15.72 -12.86 15.09
C ASP A 54 -14.56 -13.86 15.24
N SER A 55 -13.32 -13.46 14.93
CA SER A 55 -12.20 -14.40 14.88
C SER A 55 -10.87 -13.75 15.23
N TRP A 56 -9.92 -14.56 15.68
CA TRP A 56 -8.52 -14.18 15.72
C TRP A 56 -7.78 -14.96 14.64
N VAL A 57 -6.84 -14.30 13.99
CA VAL A 57 -6.10 -14.89 12.87
C VAL A 57 -4.64 -15.08 13.25
N MET A 58 -4.04 -16.14 12.71
CA MET A 58 -2.64 -16.49 12.97
C MET A 58 -1.73 -16.33 11.76
N SER A 59 -2.31 -16.23 10.57
CA SER A 59 -1.60 -15.94 9.33
C SER A 59 -2.51 -15.10 8.45
N ALA A 60 -1.93 -14.41 7.47
CA ALA A 60 -2.70 -13.59 6.54
C ALA A 60 -2.05 -13.55 5.16
N ASP A 61 -2.87 -13.60 4.12
CA ASP A 61 -2.46 -13.21 2.77
C ASP A 61 -2.81 -11.74 2.54
N LEU A 62 -1.86 -10.97 2.01
CA LEU A 62 -1.99 -9.53 1.83
C LEU A 62 -2.26 -9.19 0.35
N PRO A 63 -3.05 -8.14 0.08
CA PRO A 63 -3.20 -7.66 -1.29
C PRO A 63 -1.87 -7.06 -1.77
N LYS A 64 -1.55 -7.28 -3.05
CA LYS A 64 -0.31 -6.74 -3.64
C LYS A 64 -0.35 -5.22 -3.65
N GLY A 65 0.80 -4.60 -3.35
CA GLY A 65 0.95 -3.15 -3.37
C GLY A 65 0.37 -2.47 -2.12
N TYR A 66 0.13 -3.22 -1.04
CA TYR A 66 -0.28 -2.67 0.25
C TYR A 66 0.79 -2.92 1.31
N ASP A 67 0.89 -1.99 2.24
CA ASP A 67 1.65 -2.06 3.47
C ASP A 67 0.68 -2.11 4.64
N CYS A 68 0.73 -3.19 5.40
CA CYS A 68 -0.24 -3.52 6.44
C CYS A 68 0.41 -3.66 7.81
N VAL A 69 -0.27 -3.15 8.84
CA VAL A 69 0.05 -3.35 10.25
C VAL A 69 -1.11 -4.07 10.93
N PHE A 70 -0.81 -5.04 11.79
CA PHE A 70 -1.79 -5.87 12.46
C PHE A 70 -1.78 -5.63 13.97
N TYR A 71 -2.95 -5.77 14.60
CA TYR A 71 -3.16 -5.42 15.99
C TYR A 71 -3.81 -6.57 16.77
N SER A 72 -3.45 -6.70 18.04
CA SER A 72 -3.94 -7.76 18.93
C SER A 72 -5.39 -7.58 19.41
N GLN A 73 -5.96 -6.37 19.28
CA GLN A 73 -7.34 -6.07 19.67
C GLN A 73 -8.11 -5.50 18.48
N LEU A 74 -9.42 -5.34 18.64
CA LEU A 74 -10.27 -4.68 17.64
C LEU A 74 -9.92 -3.18 17.54
N HIS A 75 -10.33 -2.55 16.44
CA HIS A 75 -10.18 -1.12 16.18
C HIS A 75 -8.73 -0.61 16.25
N CYS A 76 -7.78 -1.45 15.84
CA CYS A 76 -6.35 -1.13 15.73
C CYS A 76 -5.74 -0.71 17.08
N GLN A 77 -6.08 -1.46 18.13
CA GLN A 77 -5.61 -1.23 19.50
C GLN A 77 -4.71 -2.35 20.03
N GLY A 78 -4.02 -2.05 21.13
CA GLY A 78 -3.17 -3.00 21.83
C GLY A 78 -1.78 -3.13 21.21
N ARG A 79 -1.23 -4.35 21.17
CA ARG A 79 0.05 -4.63 20.54
C ARG A 79 -0.08 -4.57 19.03
N GLU A 80 0.88 -3.93 18.38
CA GLU A 80 1.01 -3.87 16.92
C GLU A 80 2.17 -4.74 16.42
N THR A 81 2.08 -5.16 15.17
CA THR A 81 3.18 -5.82 14.46
C THR A 81 4.10 -4.80 13.80
N GLU A 82 5.19 -5.27 13.21
CA GLU A 82 5.86 -4.52 12.16
C GLU A 82 4.98 -4.43 10.90
N HIS A 83 5.41 -3.59 9.98
CA HIS A 83 4.81 -3.39 8.66
C HIS A 83 5.07 -4.61 7.76
N PHE A 84 4.05 -5.05 7.03
CA PHE A 84 4.12 -6.17 6.09
C PHE A 84 3.62 -5.78 4.71
N THR A 85 4.40 -6.12 3.69
CA THR A 85 4.04 -5.97 2.27
C THR A 85 3.87 -7.31 1.55
N GLU A 86 4.08 -8.41 2.26
CA GLU A 86 3.99 -9.79 1.78
C GLU A 86 3.17 -10.65 2.76
N ASN A 87 2.77 -11.84 2.32
CA ASN A 87 1.96 -12.76 3.13
C ASN A 87 2.68 -13.15 4.42
N VAL A 88 1.91 -13.20 5.51
CA VAL A 88 2.41 -13.54 6.84
C VAL A 88 2.02 -14.97 7.17
N SER A 89 3.00 -15.87 7.22
CA SER A 89 2.76 -17.29 7.49
C SER A 89 2.46 -17.59 8.96
N ARG A 90 2.93 -16.74 9.89
CA ARG A 90 2.63 -16.86 11.32
C ARG A 90 2.86 -15.55 12.07
N PHE A 91 1.83 -15.02 12.72
CA PHE A 91 1.96 -13.91 13.64
C PHE A 91 2.57 -14.33 14.99
N LYS A 92 3.27 -13.39 15.63
CA LYS A 92 3.85 -13.57 16.97
C LYS A 92 2.77 -13.65 18.07
N PHE A 93 1.55 -13.23 17.77
CA PHE A 93 0.40 -13.22 18.67
C PHE A 93 -0.90 -13.31 17.86
N GLU A 94 -2.02 -13.55 18.54
CA GLU A 94 -3.37 -13.54 17.97
C GLU A 94 -3.75 -12.14 17.48
N VAL A 95 -4.03 -12.01 16.19
CA VAL A 95 -4.40 -10.74 15.54
C VAL A 95 -5.91 -10.63 15.42
N ARG A 96 -6.45 -9.43 15.65
CA ARG A 96 -7.89 -9.14 15.63
C ARG A 96 -8.30 -7.96 14.76
N SER A 97 -7.38 -7.07 14.42
CA SER A 97 -7.64 -5.99 13.47
C SER A 97 -6.38 -5.66 12.69
N PHE A 98 -6.56 -4.90 11.61
CA PHE A 98 -5.47 -4.49 10.74
C PHE A 98 -5.76 -3.15 10.09
N LEU A 99 -4.70 -2.49 9.65
CA LEU A 99 -4.77 -1.30 8.85
C LEU A 99 -3.80 -1.46 7.69
N CYS A 100 -4.26 -1.22 6.48
CA CYS A 100 -3.42 -1.28 5.28
C CYS A 100 -3.45 0.05 4.55
N LYS A 101 -2.33 0.40 3.92
CA LYS A 101 -2.22 1.56 3.03
C LYS A 101 -1.58 1.13 1.72
N PRO A 102 -1.94 1.74 0.58
CA PRO A 102 -1.22 1.54 -0.66
C PRO A 102 0.26 1.89 -0.45
N VAL A 103 1.16 0.97 -0.80
CA VAL A 103 2.56 1.30 -1.01
C VAL A 103 2.55 2.27 -2.17
N SER A 104 2.83 3.55 -1.90
CA SER A 104 3.07 4.49 -3.00
C SER A 104 4.13 3.85 -3.89
N ASP A 105 3.84 3.68 -5.19
CA ASP A 105 4.88 3.31 -6.14
C ASP A 105 6.14 4.12 -5.81
N PRO A 106 7.35 3.55 -5.87
CA PRO A 106 8.54 4.37 -5.78
C PRO A 106 8.37 5.46 -6.83
N LYS A 107 8.09 6.68 -6.37
CA LYS A 107 7.99 7.87 -7.20
C LYS A 107 9.16 7.77 -8.16
N PRO A 108 8.97 7.82 -9.49
CA PRO A 108 10.11 7.93 -10.39
C PRO A 108 10.93 9.10 -9.85
N THR A 109 12.10 8.80 -9.28
CA THR A 109 12.99 9.81 -8.75
C THR A 109 13.42 10.62 -9.96
N GLN A 110 12.66 11.67 -10.25
CA GLN A 110 13.13 12.78 -11.04
C GLN A 110 14.48 13.14 -10.42
N PRO A 111 15.60 13.12 -11.17
CA PRO A 111 16.91 13.41 -10.60
C PRO A 111 16.80 14.75 -9.88
N GLU A 112 16.95 14.70 -8.57
CA GLU A 112 17.02 15.88 -7.73
C GLU A 112 18.16 16.75 -8.29
N PRO A 113 17.94 18.05 -8.53
CA PRO A 113 19.03 18.93 -8.94
C PRO A 113 20.11 18.84 -7.87
N THR A 114 21.26 18.26 -8.20
CA THR A 114 22.40 18.20 -7.28
C THR A 114 22.78 19.64 -6.95
N GLN A 115 22.39 20.10 -5.77
CA GLN A 115 22.86 21.38 -5.26
C GLN A 115 24.39 21.27 -5.13
N PRO A 116 25.18 22.12 -5.80
CA PRO A 116 26.62 22.03 -5.68
C PRO A 116 27.01 22.36 -4.23
N THR A 117 27.65 21.40 -3.57
CA THR A 117 28.28 21.59 -2.27
C THR A 117 29.25 22.78 -2.35
N PRO A 118 29.15 23.79 -1.48
CA PRO A 118 30.09 24.90 -1.50
C PRO A 118 31.50 24.37 -1.20
N THR A 119 32.43 24.66 -2.11
CA THR A 119 33.85 24.33 -1.93
C THR A 119 34.40 25.08 -0.71
N PRO A 120 35.07 24.39 0.24
CA PRO A 120 35.70 25.08 1.37
C PRO A 120 36.81 26.02 0.84
N THR A 121 36.72 27.29 1.23
CA THR A 121 37.76 28.29 0.93
C THR A 121 39.04 27.94 1.70
N PRO A 122 40.23 27.94 1.06
CA PRO A 122 41.48 27.70 1.78
C PRO A 122 41.79 28.86 2.73
N THR A 123 42.07 28.52 3.99
CA THR A 123 42.55 29.47 5.02
C THR A 123 43.96 29.96 4.67
N PRO A 124 44.26 31.27 4.69
CA PRO A 124 45.61 31.76 4.48
C PRO A 124 46.54 31.35 5.63
N THR A 125 47.65 30.71 5.28
CA THR A 125 48.74 30.36 6.20
C THR A 125 49.49 31.63 6.62
N PRO A 126 49.72 31.88 7.93
CA PRO A 126 50.53 33.01 8.37
C PRO A 126 52.00 32.79 7.98
N THR A 127 52.59 33.79 7.32
CA THR A 127 54.02 33.85 7.02
C THR A 127 54.77 34.26 8.30
N PRO A 128 55.70 33.44 8.84
CA PRO A 128 56.59 33.92 9.88
C PRO A 128 57.60 34.89 9.27
N SER A 129 57.70 36.07 9.87
CA SER A 129 58.73 37.05 9.58
C SER A 129 59.75 36.99 10.72
N SER A 130 60.86 36.29 10.52
CA SER A 130 62.21 36.62 11.05
C SER A 130 63.26 35.65 10.54
#